data_AF-A0A365XSL2-F1
#
_entry.id   AF-A0A365XSL2-F1
#
_cell.length_a   1.000
_cell.length_b   1.000
_cell.length_c   1.000
_cell.angle_alpha   90.00
_cell.angle_beta   90.00
_cell.angle_gamma   90.00
#
_symmetry.space_group_name_H-M   'P 1'
#
loop_
_entity.id
_entity.type
_entity.pdbx_description
1 polymer ?
#
loop_
_entity_poly.entity_id
_entity_poly.type
_entity_poly.pdbx_seq_one_letter_code
_entity_poly.pdbx_strand_id
1 'polypeptide(L)'
;MKNHLRNERFAASVQLLPITLKNPGNMKKSICLLMVLIAGLESFSQTSSPSYADSLVYSEPDLVTKIFGKDKGALFDEFLQISPVEQKAFTAAFLEYEDEKRPWLTERIALLKMYNEEFTCLDEKKMNSLTKQLINNDLEFGRLQMRYFRRMNKLLGATRAAKFFQMDNYLEQSSRAYLQNDLPFIRALESDRQFSSTKPVTSGKPGIY
;
A
#
# COMPACT_ATOMS: atom_id res chain seq x y z
N MET A 1 -53.68 7.35 -59.92
CA MET A 1 -52.96 8.24 -60.86
C MET A 1 -51.55 7.70 -61.05
N LYS A 2 -51.11 7.70 -62.32
CA LYS A 2 -49.89 7.15 -62.98
C LYS A 2 -48.58 7.27 -62.16
N ASN A 3 -47.79 6.19 -61.99
CA ASN A 3 -46.82 5.52 -62.90
C ASN A 3 -45.58 6.36 -63.28
N HIS A 4 -44.38 5.97 -62.80
CA HIS A 4 -43.19 5.50 -63.58
C HIS A 4 -41.94 5.45 -62.68
N LEU A 5 -41.38 4.25 -62.40
CA LEU A 5 -40.27 3.56 -63.10
C LEU A 5 -38.86 4.04 -62.66
N ARG A 6 -38.05 3.14 -62.04
CA ARG A 6 -36.84 2.44 -62.59
C ARG A 6 -35.65 3.37 -62.86
N ASN A 7 -34.38 3.05 -62.66
CA ASN A 7 -33.67 1.76 -62.69
C ASN A 7 -32.21 1.94 -62.17
N GLU A 8 -31.69 0.87 -61.58
CA GLU A 8 -30.36 0.22 -61.77
C GLU A 8 -29.03 0.99 -62.03
N ARG A 9 -28.07 0.70 -61.13
CA ARG A 9 -26.71 0.07 -61.29
C ARG A 9 -25.59 0.70 -62.16
N PHE A 10 -24.37 0.32 -61.73
CA PHE A 10 -23.01 0.45 -62.32
C PHE A 10 -22.23 1.72 -61.92
N ALA A 11 -21.22 1.63 -61.04
CA ALA A 11 -19.86 1.07 -61.18
C ALA A 11 -18.87 2.07 -61.82
N ALA A 12 -17.94 2.60 -61.04
CA ALA A 12 -16.67 3.16 -61.51
C ALA A 12 -15.65 3.30 -60.36
N SER A 13 -14.69 2.37 -60.34
CA SER A 13 -13.24 2.59 -60.30
C SER A 13 -12.70 3.87 -59.61
N VAL A 14 -11.98 3.71 -58.50
CA VAL A 14 -10.98 4.71 -58.05
C VAL A 14 -9.60 4.11 -58.25
N GLN A 15 -8.87 4.68 -59.22
CA GLN A 15 -7.51 4.34 -59.60
C GLN A 15 -6.47 4.96 -58.65
N LEU A 16 -5.40 4.20 -58.40
CA LEU A 16 -4.17 4.63 -57.74
C LEU A 16 -3.39 5.62 -58.63
N LEU A 17 -2.76 6.64 -58.02
CA LEU A 17 -1.68 7.42 -58.63
C LEU A 17 -0.44 7.42 -57.70
N PRO A 18 0.79 7.35 -58.27
CA PRO A 18 2.02 7.07 -57.55
C PRO A 18 2.76 8.34 -57.09
N ILE A 19 3.50 8.25 -55.99
CA ILE A 19 4.51 9.24 -55.60
C ILE A 19 5.89 8.71 -55.97
N THR A 20 6.48 9.31 -57.01
CA THR A 20 7.87 9.13 -57.43
C THR A 20 8.78 10.06 -56.63
N LEU A 21 9.76 9.51 -55.91
CA LEU A 21 10.88 10.29 -55.36
C LEU A 21 12.08 10.22 -56.30
N LYS A 22 12.48 11.40 -56.78
CA LYS A 22 13.60 11.67 -57.68
C LYS A 22 14.89 11.81 -56.86
N ASN A 23 15.89 10.99 -57.18
CA ASN A 23 17.30 11.14 -56.78
C ASN A 23 18.02 12.00 -57.83
N PRO A 24 18.99 12.85 -57.45
CA PRO A 24 20.42 12.51 -57.64
C PRO A 24 21.30 13.11 -56.52
N GLY A 25 22.48 12.63 -56.14
CA GLY A 25 23.42 11.69 -56.71
C GLY A 25 24.82 12.20 -56.33
N ASN A 26 25.62 11.45 -55.55
CA ASN A 26 27.06 11.33 -55.78
C ASN A 26 27.69 10.19 -54.98
N MET A 27 28.71 9.63 -55.60
CA MET A 27 29.22 8.27 -55.55
C MET A 27 30.40 8.10 -54.57
N LYS A 28 30.56 6.94 -53.94
CA LYS A 28 31.82 6.18 -53.88
C LYS A 28 31.63 4.79 -53.26
N LYS A 29 32.30 3.84 -53.90
CA LYS A 29 32.10 2.39 -53.85
C LYS A 29 32.63 1.82 -52.54
N SER A 30 31.85 0.95 -51.87
CA SER A 30 32.41 -0.18 -51.14
C SER A 30 31.35 -1.27 -50.98
N ILE A 31 31.67 -2.38 -51.63
CA ILE A 31 30.96 -3.65 -51.62
C ILE A 31 31.37 -4.37 -50.34
N CYS A 32 30.43 -4.57 -49.42
CA CYS A 32 30.52 -5.65 -48.44
C CYS A 32 29.15 -6.33 -48.36
N LEU A 33 29.02 -7.32 -49.24
CA LEU A 33 28.03 -8.36 -49.23
C LEU A 33 28.45 -9.34 -48.13
N LEU A 34 27.74 -9.44 -47.01
CA LEU A 34 27.68 -10.67 -46.24
C LEU A 34 26.44 -10.75 -45.34
N MET A 35 25.62 -11.73 -45.70
CA MET A 35 24.63 -12.47 -44.92
C MET A 35 24.83 -12.40 -43.39
N VAL A 36 23.86 -11.83 -42.67
CA VAL A 36 23.60 -12.18 -41.28
C VAL A 36 22.10 -12.38 -41.07
N LEU A 37 21.77 -13.67 -40.95
CA LEU A 37 20.71 -14.27 -40.14
C LEU A 37 19.37 -13.55 -39.99
N ILE A 38 18.38 -14.18 -40.64
CA ILE A 38 17.03 -14.37 -40.11
C ILE A 38 17.15 -15.00 -38.71
N ALA A 39 16.81 -14.23 -37.68
CA ALA A 39 16.36 -14.73 -36.39
C ALA A 39 15.07 -13.98 -36.06
N GLY A 40 14.03 -14.73 -35.74
CA GLY A 40 12.66 -14.26 -35.62
C GLY A 40 12.51 -13.05 -34.70
N LEU A 41 11.72 -12.08 -35.17
CA LEU A 41 10.93 -11.25 -34.27
C LEU A 41 9.97 -12.19 -33.53
N GLU A 42 10.38 -12.71 -32.39
CA GLU A 42 9.43 -13.02 -31.33
C GLU A 42 9.29 -11.75 -30.49
N SER A 43 8.13 -11.13 -30.66
CA SER A 43 7.66 -10.08 -29.77
C SER A 43 7.62 -10.65 -28.36
N PHE A 44 8.58 -10.27 -27.51
CA PHE A 44 8.39 -10.38 -26.06
C PHE A 44 7.34 -9.34 -25.65
N SER A 45 6.06 -9.65 -25.88
CA SER A 45 5.00 -9.13 -25.03
C SER A 45 4.91 -10.07 -23.84
N GLN A 46 5.81 -9.89 -22.89
CA GLN A 46 5.61 -10.35 -21.52
C GLN A 46 5.37 -9.11 -20.67
N THR A 47 4.16 -8.57 -20.75
CA THR A 47 3.56 -8.02 -19.53
C THR A 47 3.30 -9.20 -18.61
N SER A 48 4.34 -9.63 -17.91
CA SER A 48 4.12 -10.14 -16.56
C SER A 48 3.49 -8.97 -15.81
N SER A 49 2.15 -8.96 -15.72
CA SER A 49 1.50 -8.24 -14.64
C SER A 49 2.25 -8.65 -13.38
N PRO A 50 2.81 -7.72 -12.59
CA PRO A 50 3.36 -8.12 -11.31
C PRO A 50 2.20 -8.78 -10.57
N SER A 51 2.31 -10.09 -10.32
CA SER A 51 1.44 -10.73 -9.36
C SER A 51 1.69 -9.96 -8.06
N TYR A 52 0.67 -9.24 -7.60
CA TYR A 52 0.70 -8.30 -6.49
C TYR A 52 1.13 -8.94 -5.15
N ALA A 53 1.41 -10.26 -5.16
CA ALA A 53 1.91 -11.06 -4.07
C ALA A 53 3.44 -11.01 -3.89
N ASP A 54 4.22 -10.56 -4.88
CA ASP A 54 5.69 -10.78 -4.90
C ASP A 54 6.54 -9.53 -4.59
N SER A 55 5.92 -8.39 -4.26
CA SER A 55 6.65 -7.14 -3.91
C SER A 55 6.76 -6.85 -2.40
N LEU A 56 6.39 -7.81 -1.54
CA LEU A 56 6.42 -7.68 -0.08
C LEU A 56 7.82 -7.88 0.54
N VAL A 57 8.85 -7.31 -0.08
CA VAL A 57 10.21 -7.36 0.48
C VAL A 57 10.41 -6.09 1.32
N TYR A 58 10.26 -6.28 2.65
CA TYR A 58 10.24 -5.31 3.77
C TYR A 58 8.89 -4.65 4.14
N SER A 59 7.81 -5.43 4.12
CA SER A 59 6.74 -5.28 5.12
C SER A 59 6.87 -6.47 6.07
N GLU A 60 6.92 -6.27 7.39
CA GLU A 60 6.68 -7.39 8.31
C GLU A 60 5.36 -8.06 7.87
N PRO A 61 5.32 -9.39 7.71
CA PRO A 61 4.22 -10.09 7.05
C PRO A 61 2.90 -9.72 7.71
N ASP A 62 2.00 -9.15 6.91
CA ASP A 62 0.72 -8.54 7.26
C ASP A 62 0.28 -8.83 8.71
N LEU A 63 0.62 -7.92 9.63
CA LEU A 63 0.26 -8.00 11.05
C LEU A 63 -1.23 -8.28 11.23
N VAL A 64 -2.07 -7.82 10.29
CA VAL A 64 -3.48 -8.15 10.23
C VAL A 64 -3.68 -9.65 10.03
N THR A 65 -3.13 -10.24 8.97
CA THR A 65 -3.15 -11.70 8.78
C THR A 65 -2.57 -12.46 9.97
N LYS A 66 -1.50 -11.96 10.61
CA LYS A 66 -0.90 -12.59 11.81
C LYS A 66 -1.83 -12.57 13.02
N ILE A 67 -2.52 -11.44 13.27
CA ILE A 67 -3.40 -11.26 14.43
C ILE A 67 -4.77 -11.90 14.19
N PHE A 68 -5.29 -11.85 12.97
CA PHE A 68 -6.69 -12.18 12.65
C PHE A 68 -6.85 -13.43 11.78
N GLY A 69 -5.77 -13.99 11.23
CA GLY A 69 -5.80 -15.22 10.43
C GLY A 69 -6.49 -15.09 9.07
N LYS A 70 -6.79 -13.86 8.63
CA LYS A 70 -7.45 -13.54 7.37
C LYS A 70 -6.75 -12.38 6.68
N ASP A 71 -6.75 -12.42 5.35
CA ASP A 71 -6.35 -11.29 4.53
C ASP A 71 -7.29 -10.10 4.76
N LYS A 72 -6.70 -8.90 4.79
CA LYS A 72 -7.41 -7.66 5.05
C LYS A 72 -8.50 -7.37 4.01
N GLY A 73 -8.22 -7.60 2.73
CA GLY A 73 -9.20 -7.41 1.65
C GLY A 73 -10.43 -8.31 1.83
N ALA A 74 -10.21 -9.58 2.20
CA ALA A 74 -11.30 -10.51 2.48
C ALA A 74 -12.19 -10.07 3.66
N LEU A 75 -11.59 -9.48 4.71
CA LEU A 75 -12.36 -8.91 5.83
C LEU A 75 -13.25 -7.75 5.37
N PHE A 76 -12.74 -6.88 4.49
CA PHE A 76 -13.52 -5.75 3.97
C PHE A 76 -14.62 -6.18 3.02
N ASP A 77 -14.36 -7.12 2.12
CA ASP A 77 -15.37 -7.63 1.18
C ASP A 77 -16.55 -8.26 1.94
N GLU A 78 -16.26 -9.08 2.96
CA GLU A 78 -17.27 -9.70 3.84
C GLU A 78 -18.09 -8.63 4.59
N PHE A 79 -17.42 -7.60 5.13
CA PHE A 79 -18.04 -6.61 6.00
C PHE A 79 -18.83 -5.53 5.27
N LEU A 80 -18.45 -5.21 4.04
CA LEU A 80 -19.00 -4.09 3.27
C LEU A 80 -20.02 -4.50 2.21
N GLN A 81 -20.07 -5.78 1.84
CA GLN A 81 -21.01 -6.29 0.82
C GLN A 81 -20.90 -5.47 -0.47
N ILE A 82 -19.69 -5.41 -1.03
CA ILE A 82 -19.41 -4.67 -2.26
C ILE A 82 -20.14 -5.34 -3.43
N SER A 83 -20.90 -4.57 -4.21
CA SER A 83 -21.60 -5.12 -5.37
C SER A 83 -20.65 -5.33 -6.56
N PRO A 84 -21.00 -6.21 -7.52
CA PRO A 84 -20.17 -6.42 -8.72
C PRO A 84 -19.89 -5.14 -9.53
N VAL A 85 -20.82 -4.18 -9.50
CA VAL A 85 -20.70 -2.91 -10.22
C VAL A 85 -19.74 -1.95 -9.50
N GLU A 86 -19.66 -2.03 -8.17
CA GLU A 86 -18.80 -1.19 -7.33
C GLU A 86 -17.37 -1.75 -7.22
N GLN A 87 -17.19 -3.06 -7.38
CA GLN A 87 -15.95 -3.79 -7.09
C GLN A 87 -14.71 -3.11 -7.66
N LYS A 88 -14.71 -2.80 -8.96
CA LYS A 88 -13.53 -2.22 -9.63
C LYS A 88 -13.13 -0.87 -9.01
N ALA A 89 -14.12 0.00 -8.76
CA ALA A 89 -13.86 1.32 -8.19
C ALA A 89 -13.47 1.24 -6.70
N PHE A 90 -14.07 0.31 -5.97
CA PHE A 90 -13.72 0.03 -4.58
C PHE A 90 -12.30 -0.51 -4.44
N THR A 91 -11.95 -1.58 -5.16
CA THR A 91 -10.61 -2.17 -5.12
C THR A 91 -9.55 -1.14 -5.47
N ALA A 92 -9.77 -0.31 -6.49
CA ALA A 92 -8.84 0.77 -6.83
C ALA A 92 -8.67 1.79 -5.69
N ALA A 93 -9.77 2.25 -5.09
CA ALA A 93 -9.72 3.20 -3.97
C ALA A 93 -9.11 2.59 -2.70
N PHE A 94 -9.32 1.30 -2.46
CA PHE A 94 -8.76 0.57 -1.33
C PHE A 94 -7.25 0.38 -1.47
N LEU A 95 -6.77 -0.06 -2.64
CA LEU A 95 -5.34 -0.24 -2.87
C LEU A 95 -4.58 1.08 -2.78
N GLU A 96 -5.13 2.15 -3.36
CA GLU A 96 -4.54 3.49 -3.26
C GLU A 96 -4.48 3.98 -1.80
N TYR A 97 -5.51 3.68 -1.01
CA TYR A 97 -5.52 3.98 0.42
C TYR A 97 -4.42 3.22 1.17
N GLU A 98 -4.29 1.92 0.97
CA GLU A 98 -3.26 1.10 1.62
C GLU A 98 -1.85 1.53 1.16
N ASP A 99 -1.68 1.90 -0.12
CA ASP A 99 -0.43 2.45 -0.66
C ASP A 99 -0.05 3.77 0.01
N GLU A 100 -0.98 4.73 0.09
CA GLU A 100 -0.75 6.02 0.76
C GLU A 100 -0.62 5.89 2.29
N LYS A 101 -1.17 4.83 2.88
CA LYS A 101 -1.09 4.55 4.32
C LYS A 101 0.29 4.03 4.72
N ARG A 102 0.91 3.20 3.87
CA ARG A 102 2.15 2.47 4.17
C ARG A 102 3.28 3.34 4.75
N PRO A 103 3.61 4.53 4.20
CA PRO A 103 4.68 5.36 4.75
C PRO A 103 4.46 5.74 6.21
N TRP A 104 3.23 6.01 6.61
CA TRP A 104 2.89 6.41 7.99
C TRP A 104 3.07 5.24 8.96
N LEU A 105 2.71 4.02 8.54
CA LEU A 105 2.92 2.82 9.34
C LEU A 105 4.42 2.52 9.50
N THR A 106 5.17 2.59 8.40
CA THR A 106 6.62 2.37 8.41
C THR A 106 7.35 3.39 9.28
N GLU A 107 7.00 4.68 9.17
CA GLU A 107 7.57 5.74 9.99
C GLU A 107 7.26 5.51 11.48
N ARG A 108 6.02 5.16 11.83
CA ARG A 108 5.65 4.86 13.21
C ARG A 108 6.49 3.72 13.78
N ILE A 109 6.64 2.62 13.05
CA ILE A 109 7.46 1.49 13.47
C ILE A 109 8.92 1.93 13.69
N ALA A 110 9.47 2.74 12.78
CA ALA A 110 10.82 3.28 12.93
C ALA A 110 10.96 4.16 14.19
N LEU A 111 9.99 5.04 14.46
CA LEU A 111 9.96 5.86 15.68
C LEU A 111 9.91 5.01 16.95
N LEU A 112 9.09 3.95 16.96
CA LEU A 112 9.00 3.02 18.09
C LEU A 112 10.27 2.17 18.27
N LYS A 113 10.98 1.82 17.19
CA LYS A 113 12.28 1.15 17.27
C LYS A 113 13.36 2.07 17.84
N MET A 114 13.44 3.32 17.37
CA MET A 114 14.37 4.31 17.92
C MET A 114 14.12 4.54 19.41
N TYR A 115 12.85 4.57 19.83
CA TYR A 115 12.48 4.62 21.23
C TYR A 115 13.07 3.45 22.02
N ASN A 116 12.95 2.22 21.51
CA ASN A 116 13.43 1.01 22.19
C ASN A 116 14.96 0.92 22.24
N GLU A 117 15.64 1.22 21.14
CA GLU A 117 17.10 1.11 21.01
C GLU A 117 17.84 2.16 21.83
N GLU A 118 17.30 3.38 21.91
CA GLU A 118 17.93 4.49 22.64
C GLU A 118 17.37 4.67 24.06
N PHE A 119 16.44 3.83 24.53
CA PHE A 119 15.64 4.06 25.74
C PHE A 119 16.47 4.49 26.97
N THR A 120 17.66 3.90 27.16
CA THR A 120 18.55 4.21 28.29
C THR A 120 19.35 5.51 28.15
N CYS A 121 19.38 6.10 26.95
CA CYS A 121 20.25 7.22 26.56
C CYS A 121 19.47 8.40 25.94
N LEU A 122 18.13 8.39 25.99
CA LEU A 122 17.31 9.48 25.48
C LEU A 122 17.38 10.69 26.44
N ASP A 123 18.06 11.75 26.00
CA ASP A 123 18.01 13.04 26.67
C ASP A 123 16.67 13.77 26.42
N GLU A 124 16.41 14.85 27.14
CA GLU A 124 15.16 15.60 27.03
C GLU A 124 14.89 16.13 25.62
N LYS A 125 15.93 16.51 24.86
CA LYS A 125 15.78 17.04 23.50
C LYS A 125 15.35 15.96 22.54
N LYS A 126 15.97 14.78 22.62
CA LYS A 126 15.59 13.61 21.82
C LYS A 126 14.19 13.13 22.17
N MET A 127 13.85 13.04 23.46
CA MET A 127 12.50 12.68 23.91
C MET A 127 11.44 13.63 23.36
N ASN A 128 11.68 14.94 23.41
CA ASN A 128 10.76 15.95 22.87
C ASN A 128 10.60 15.81 21.35
N SER A 129 11.71 15.63 20.63
CA SER A 129 11.70 15.46 19.17
C SER A 129 10.93 14.20 18.76
N LEU A 130 11.22 13.06 19.40
CA LEU A 130 10.58 11.77 19.13
C LEU A 130 9.08 11.83 19.41
N THR A 131 8.69 12.42 20.54
CA THR A 131 7.28 12.61 20.90
C THR A 131 6.55 13.46 19.85
N LYS A 132 7.16 14.57 19.40
CA LYS A 132 6.59 15.41 18.34
C LYS A 132 6.44 14.66 17.02
N GLN A 133 7.41 13.85 16.63
CA GLN A 133 7.34 13.06 15.40
C GLN A 133 6.23 12.01 15.47
N LEU A 134 6.07 11.30 16.61
CA LEU A 134 4.96 10.36 16.82
C LEU A 134 3.59 11.05 16.72
N ILE A 135 3.43 12.21 17.38
CA ILE A 135 2.18 12.99 17.31
C ILE A 135 1.91 13.48 15.88
N ASN A 136 2.95 13.96 15.17
CA ASN A 136 2.80 14.42 13.79
C ASN A 136 2.41 13.28 12.86
N ASN A 137 3.01 12.10 13.00
CA ASN A 137 2.66 10.89 12.26
C ASN A 137 1.17 10.53 12.45
N ASP A 138 0.66 10.58 13.69
CA ASP A 138 -0.76 10.36 13.98
C ASP A 138 -1.67 11.42 13.33
N LEU A 139 -1.24 12.69 13.31
CA LEU A 139 -1.98 13.77 12.68
C LEU A 139 -2.08 13.61 11.15
N GLU A 140 -0.97 13.30 10.49
CA GLU A 140 -0.96 13.06 9.04
C GLU A 140 -1.78 11.82 8.67
N PHE A 141 -1.70 10.77 9.49
CA PHE A 141 -2.53 9.58 9.30
C PHE A 141 -4.02 9.90 9.41
N GLY A 142 -4.43 10.70 10.40
CA GLY A 142 -5.82 11.17 10.52
C GLY A 142 -6.29 11.99 9.32
N ARG A 143 -5.41 12.81 8.72
CA ARG A 143 -5.73 13.57 7.50
C ARG A 143 -5.92 12.66 6.28
N LEU A 144 -5.08 11.63 6.15
CA LEU A 144 -5.25 10.59 5.14
C LEU A 144 -6.60 9.90 5.29
N GLN A 145 -6.95 9.46 6.50
CA GLN A 145 -8.24 8.83 6.78
C GLN A 145 -9.41 9.75 6.41
N MET A 146 -9.34 11.03 6.76
CA MET A 146 -10.40 11.99 6.43
C MET A 146 -10.56 12.18 4.91
N ARG A 147 -9.46 12.22 4.15
CA ARG A 147 -9.51 12.28 2.67
C ARG A 147 -10.22 11.06 2.09
N TYR A 148 -9.83 9.87 2.54
CA TYR A 148 -10.39 8.62 2.04
C TYR A 148 -11.81 8.38 2.54
N PHE A 149 -12.19 8.86 3.72
CA PHE A 149 -13.58 8.84 4.17
C PHE A 149 -14.50 9.59 3.21
N ARG A 150 -14.10 10.79 2.75
CA ARG A 150 -14.88 11.54 1.75
C ARG A 150 -15.00 10.78 0.43
N ARG A 151 -13.92 10.11 -0.01
CA ARG A 151 -13.92 9.31 -1.24
C ARG A 151 -14.81 8.07 -1.11
N MET A 152 -14.66 7.32 -0.02
CA MET A 152 -15.46 6.12 0.26
C MET A 152 -16.93 6.46 0.48
N ASN A 153 -17.25 7.61 1.08
CA ASN A 153 -18.63 8.06 1.25
C ASN A 153 -19.31 8.32 -0.10
N LYS A 154 -18.61 8.94 -1.06
CA LYS A 154 -19.12 9.10 -2.44
C LYS A 154 -19.30 7.76 -3.15
N LEU A 155 -18.42 6.80 -2.89
CA LEU A 155 -18.42 5.50 -3.57
C LEU A 155 -19.45 4.52 -3.00
N LEU A 156 -19.55 4.43 -1.67
CA LEU A 156 -20.30 3.39 -0.97
C LEU A 156 -21.52 3.93 -0.19
N GLY A 157 -21.61 5.25 -0.03
CA GLY A 157 -22.55 5.89 0.90
C GLY A 157 -22.03 5.93 2.34
N ALA A 158 -22.64 6.80 3.15
CA ALA A 158 -22.15 7.13 4.49
C ALA A 158 -22.02 5.91 5.42
N THR A 159 -23.03 5.02 5.44
CA THR A 159 -23.04 3.86 6.34
C THR A 159 -21.91 2.88 6.03
N ARG A 160 -21.69 2.54 4.75
CA ARG A 160 -20.63 1.60 4.36
C ARG A 160 -19.25 2.23 4.48
N ALA A 161 -19.11 3.54 4.21
CA ALA A 161 -17.87 4.26 4.49
C ALA A 161 -17.54 4.27 6.00
N ALA A 162 -18.53 4.48 6.87
CA ALA A 162 -18.33 4.40 8.32
C ALA A 162 -17.89 2.99 8.75
N LYS A 163 -18.52 1.94 8.23
CA LYS A 163 -18.10 0.54 8.45
C LYS A 163 -16.67 0.27 8.01
N PHE A 164 -16.26 0.80 6.85
CA PHE A 164 -14.89 0.68 6.37
C PHE A 164 -13.91 1.24 7.40
N PHE A 165 -14.11 2.50 7.83
CA PHE A 165 -13.20 3.12 8.79
C PHE A 165 -13.31 2.53 10.19
N GLN A 166 -14.45 1.97 10.58
CA GLN A 166 -14.56 1.23 11.83
C GLN A 166 -13.65 -0.01 11.81
N MET A 167 -13.70 -0.82 10.75
CA MET A 167 -12.86 -2.00 10.60
C MET A 167 -11.39 -1.62 10.48
N ASP A 168 -11.05 -0.65 9.62
CA ASP A 168 -9.68 -0.18 9.46
C ASP A 168 -9.07 0.27 10.79
N ASN A 169 -9.77 1.15 11.52
CA ASN A 169 -9.30 1.61 12.83
C ASN A 169 -9.12 0.45 13.82
N TYR A 170 -10.03 -0.52 13.84
CA TYR A 170 -9.88 -1.68 14.71
C TYR A 170 -8.59 -2.47 14.41
N LEU A 171 -8.27 -2.70 13.13
CA LEU A 171 -7.06 -3.38 12.69
C LEU A 171 -5.79 -2.58 13.04
N GLU A 172 -5.81 -1.28 12.80
CA GLU A 172 -4.68 -0.39 13.11
C GLU A 172 -4.43 -0.31 14.63
N GLN A 173 -5.48 -0.17 15.43
CA GLN A 173 -5.35 -0.12 16.89
C GLN A 173 -4.85 -1.45 17.47
N SER A 174 -5.28 -2.58 16.91
CA SER A 174 -4.81 -3.90 17.31
C SER A 174 -3.32 -4.09 16.99
N SER A 175 -2.89 -3.66 15.80
CA SER A 175 -1.48 -3.67 15.41
C SER A 175 -0.63 -2.75 16.30
N ARG A 176 -1.14 -1.55 16.64
CA ARG A 176 -0.47 -0.61 17.56
C ARG A 176 -0.30 -1.21 18.95
N ALA A 177 -1.34 -1.82 19.50
CA ALA A 177 -1.28 -2.49 20.79
C ALA A 177 -0.27 -3.65 20.78
N TYR A 178 -0.28 -4.47 19.72
CA TYR A 178 0.69 -5.54 19.53
C TYR A 178 2.13 -5.03 19.57
N LEU A 179 2.44 -3.95 18.83
CA LEU A 179 3.79 -3.36 18.81
C LEU A 179 4.18 -2.69 20.14
N GLN A 180 3.23 -2.09 20.85
CA GLN A 180 3.50 -1.36 22.09
C GLN A 180 3.70 -2.29 23.29
N ASN A 181 3.12 -3.50 23.28
CA ASN A 181 3.28 -4.47 24.37
C ASN A 181 4.74 -4.83 24.66
N ASP A 182 5.62 -4.74 23.66
CA ASP A 182 7.04 -5.06 23.79
C ASP A 182 7.90 -3.84 24.19
N LEU A 183 7.30 -2.66 24.37
CA LEU A 183 8.02 -1.42 24.65
C LEU A 183 7.97 -1.04 26.14
N PRO A 184 9.12 -0.67 26.75
CA PRO A 184 9.13 -0.21 28.14
C PRO A 184 8.48 1.18 28.26
N PHE A 185 7.77 1.45 29.36
CA PHE A 185 7.32 2.81 29.68
C PHE A 185 8.48 3.66 30.22
N ILE A 186 8.52 4.95 29.84
CA ILE A 186 9.49 5.93 30.36
C ILE A 186 9.39 5.97 31.88
N ARG A 187 10.45 5.54 32.58
CA ARG A 187 10.64 5.64 34.05
C ARG A 187 9.56 5.00 34.95
N ALA A 188 8.43 4.51 34.41
CA ALA A 188 7.27 4.10 35.19
C ALA A 188 7.27 2.62 35.62
N LEU A 189 8.14 1.77 35.05
CA LEU A 189 8.31 0.36 35.46
C LEU A 189 9.60 0.08 36.25
N GLU A 190 10.39 1.12 36.57
CA GLU A 190 11.53 0.97 37.48
C GLU A 190 11.05 0.81 38.93
N SER A 191 9.94 1.45 39.31
CA SER A 191 9.32 1.36 40.63
C SER A 191 8.72 -0.02 40.91
N ASP A 192 8.04 -0.64 39.95
CA ASP A 192 7.39 -1.95 40.15
C ASP A 192 8.41 -3.10 40.30
N ARG A 193 9.61 -2.97 39.73
CA ARG A 193 10.72 -3.91 39.98
C ARG A 193 11.35 -3.74 41.37
N GLN A 194 11.42 -2.53 41.90
CA GLN A 194 12.01 -2.25 43.23
C GLN A 194 11.12 -2.70 44.40
N PHE A 195 9.79 -2.76 44.22
CA PHE A 195 8.88 -3.31 45.23
C PHE A 195 8.95 -4.84 45.34
N SER A 196 9.44 -5.55 44.32
CA SER A 196 9.59 -7.02 44.37
C SER A 196 10.88 -7.51 45.07
N SER A 197 11.87 -6.64 45.22
CA SER A 197 13.20 -6.98 45.76
C SER A 197 13.43 -6.52 47.21
N THR A 198 12.49 -5.82 47.82
CA THR A 198 12.53 -5.47 49.25
C THR A 198 11.67 -6.42 50.08
N LYS A 199 12.05 -7.71 50.10
CA LYS A 199 11.67 -8.57 51.23
C LYS A 199 12.37 -8.02 52.50
N PRO A 200 11.67 -7.84 53.63
CA PRO A 200 12.34 -7.49 54.86
C PRO A 200 13.15 -8.70 55.34
N VAL A 201 14.48 -8.57 55.27
CA VAL A 201 15.41 -9.31 56.13
C VAL A 201 15.71 -8.31 57.25
N THR A 202 15.28 -8.54 58.48
CA THR A 202 16.07 -9.34 59.41
C THR A 202 15.22 -10.15 60.41
N SER A 203 15.61 -11.41 60.51
CA SER A 203 15.39 -12.33 61.61
C SER A 203 15.90 -11.76 62.95
N GLY A 204 15.04 -11.76 63.98
CA GLY A 204 15.43 -11.75 65.39
C GLY A 204 14.94 -13.04 66.05
N LYS A 205 15.89 -13.83 66.57
CA LYS A 205 15.77 -15.23 67.05
C LYS A 205 14.98 -15.39 68.39
N PRO A 206 14.67 -16.64 68.79
CA PRO A 206 13.57 -16.98 69.71
C PRO A 206 13.95 -16.81 71.19
N GLY A 207 12.99 -16.35 71.99
CA GLY A 207 13.08 -16.32 73.45
C GLY A 207 12.11 -17.31 74.07
N ILE A 208 12.66 -18.44 74.53
CA ILE A 208 12.07 -19.33 75.54
C ILE A 208 12.00 -18.53 76.86
N TYR A 209 10.83 -18.47 77.49
CA TYR A 209 10.52 -18.83 78.90
C TYR A 209 9.03 -18.62 79.14
#